data_AF-A0A524KY80-F1
#
_entry.id   AF-A0A524KY80-F1
#
_cell.length_a   1.000
_cell.length_b   1.000
_cell.length_c   1.000
_cell.angle_alpha   90.00
_cell.angle_beta   90.00
_cell.angle_gamma   90.00
#
_symmetry.space_group_name_H-M   'P 1'
#
loop_
_entity.id
_entity.type
_entity.pdbx_description
1 polymer ?
#
loop_
_entity_poly.entity_id
_entity_poly.type
_entity_poly.pdbx_seq_one_letter_code
_entity_poly.pdbx_strand_id
1 'polypeptide(L)' 'PTITDLIPGAQTAEREIKEMLGVTVEGLPDLANIFLPNDFPKDVYPLRKDETGAAKMVNKREEVKKVE' A
#
# COMPACT_ATOMS: atom_id res chain seq x y z
N PRO A 1 1.72 15.91 8.94
CA PRO A 1 0.55 16.75 8.55
C PRO A 1 0.20 16.68 7.05
N THR A 2 -1.11 16.64 6.76
CA THR A 2 -1.68 16.73 5.40
C THR A 2 -1.50 18.11 4.77
N ILE A 3 -1.44 18.18 3.45
CA ILE A 3 -1.46 19.43 2.67
C ILE A 3 -2.79 19.64 1.92
N THR A 4 -3.81 18.85 2.23
CA THR A 4 -5.12 18.92 1.57
C THR A 4 -5.79 20.29 1.69
N ASP A 5 -5.48 21.06 2.74
CA ASP A 5 -5.93 22.45 2.91
C ASP A 5 -5.43 23.40 1.81
N LEU A 6 -4.25 23.11 1.24
CA LEU A 6 -3.65 23.90 0.14
C LEU A 6 -3.97 23.29 -1.22
N ILE A 7 -3.88 21.96 -1.31
CA ILE A 7 -4.07 21.21 -2.56
C ILE A 7 -5.03 20.05 -2.27
N PRO A 8 -6.34 20.22 -2.56
CA PRO A 8 -7.34 19.17 -2.29
C PRO A 8 -7.01 17.84 -2.99
N GLY A 9 -6.35 17.88 -4.15
CA GLY A 9 -5.91 16.69 -4.88
C GLY A 9 -4.81 15.88 -4.20
N ALA A 10 -4.13 16.42 -3.19
CA ALA A 10 -3.09 15.71 -2.44
C ALA A 10 -3.64 14.51 -1.66
N GLN A 11 -4.96 14.51 -1.37
CA GLN A 11 -5.63 13.44 -0.64
C GLN A 11 -5.40 12.05 -1.26
N THR A 12 -5.38 11.94 -2.58
CA THR A 12 -5.16 10.66 -3.27
C THR A 12 -3.74 10.14 -3.06
N ALA A 13 -2.75 11.02 -3.19
CA ALA A 13 -1.34 10.67 -2.99
C ALA A 13 -1.04 10.33 -1.53
N GLU A 14 -1.59 11.08 -0.58
CA GLU A 14 -1.43 10.80 0.86
C GLU A 14 -2.04 9.45 1.24
N ARG A 15 -3.19 9.10 0.65
CA ARG A 15 -3.82 7.78 0.84
C ARG A 15 -2.99 6.66 0.21
N GLU A 16 -2.46 6.87 -1.00
CA GLU A 16 -1.55 5.91 -1.64
C GLU A 16 -0.32 5.63 -0.78
N ILE A 17 0.31 6.67 -0.24
CA ILE A 17 1.51 6.53 0.61
C ILE A 17 1.15 5.82 1.93
N LYS A 18 0.00 6.16 2.55
CA LYS A 18 -0.50 5.47 3.75
C LYS A 18 -0.69 3.98 3.50
N GLU A 19 -1.26 3.64 2.35
CA GLU A 19 -1.64 2.30 1.98
C GLU A 19 -0.46 1.44 1.49
N MET A 20 0.44 2.01 0.69
CA MET A 20 1.54 1.30 0.04
C MET A 20 2.83 1.27 0.87
N LEU A 21 3.03 2.28 1.73
CA LEU A 21 4.24 2.45 2.54
C LEU A 21 3.96 2.48 4.05
N GLY A 22 2.70 2.54 4.49
CA GLY A 22 2.35 2.51 5.91
C GLY A 22 2.58 3.81 6.65
N VAL A 23 2.67 4.93 5.95
CA VAL A 23 2.92 6.24 6.57
C VAL A 23 1.61 6.83 7.12
N THR A 24 1.62 7.27 8.37
CA THR A 24 0.47 7.99 8.94
C THR A 24 0.60 9.48 8.65
N VAL A 25 -0.39 10.05 7.95
CA VAL A 25 -0.47 11.49 7.67
C VAL A 25 -1.48 12.11 8.63
N GLU A 26 -1.00 12.97 9.53
CA GLU A 26 -1.84 13.68 10.48
C GLU A 26 -2.81 14.65 9.78
N GLY A 27 -4.08 14.62 10.17
CA GLY A 27 -5.14 15.47 9.59
C GLY A 27 -5.81 14.89 8.34
N LEU A 28 -5.33 13.76 7.81
CA LEU A 28 -6.02 13.05 6.74
C LEU A 28 -7.29 12.37 7.31
N PRO A 29 -8.47 12.54 6.67
CA PRO A 29 -9.69 11.86 7.10
C PRO A 29 -9.55 10.34 7.04
N ASP A 30 -10.13 9.64 8.01
CA ASP A 30 -10.08 8.17 8.08
C ASP A 30 -11.00 7.54 7.04
N LEU A 31 -10.45 7.33 5.86
CA LEU A 31 -11.12 6.77 4.69
C LEU A 31 -10.55 5.39 4.39
N ALA A 32 -11.41 4.53 3.85
CA ALA A 32 -11.02 3.19 3.40
C ALA A 32 -9.88 3.25 2.37
N ASN A 33 -9.14 2.16 2.26
CA ASN A 33 -8.12 1.91 1.26
C ASN A 33 -8.67 2.08 -0.17
N ILE A 34 -7.87 2.64 -1.09
CA ILE A 34 -8.29 2.86 -2.49
C ILE A 34 -7.77 1.74 -3.39
N PHE A 35 -6.51 1.34 -3.20
CA PHE A 35 -5.77 0.57 -4.19
C PHE A 35 -5.68 -0.92 -3.86
N LEU A 36 -5.60 -1.26 -2.57
CA LEU A 36 -5.49 -2.61 -2.06
C LEU A 36 -6.90 -3.19 -1.81
N PRO A 37 -7.08 -4.49 -2.08
CA PRO A 37 -8.31 -5.19 -1.71
C PRO A 37 -8.58 -5.12 -0.20
N ASN A 38 -9.87 -5.21 0.17
CA ASN A 38 -10.26 -5.26 1.59
C ASN A 38 -9.67 -6.47 2.33
N ASP A 39 -9.38 -7.56 1.61
CA ASP A 39 -8.78 -8.79 2.16
C ASP A 39 -7.24 -8.75 2.20
N PHE A 40 -6.62 -7.60 1.86
CA PHE A 40 -5.18 -7.48 1.90
C PHE A 40 -4.67 -7.58 3.35
N PRO A 41 -3.58 -8.33 3.61
CA PRO A 41 -3.07 -8.51 4.95
C PRO A 41 -2.73 -7.17 5.61
N LYS A 42 -3.21 -6.99 6.84
CA LYS A 42 -2.87 -5.84 7.68
C LYS A 42 -1.38 -5.83 7.97
N ASP A 43 -0.81 -4.63 8.08
CA ASP A 43 0.61 -4.37 8.34
C ASP A 43 1.59 -4.89 7.26
N VAL A 44 1.07 -5.18 6.06
CA VAL A 44 1.86 -5.45 4.87
C VAL A 44 1.76 -4.26 3.93
N TYR A 45 2.90 -3.79 3.43
CA TYR A 45 3.04 -2.58 2.63
C TYR A 45 3.82 -2.92 1.36
N PRO A 46 3.17 -3.03 0.20
CA PRO A 46 3.80 -3.55 -1.01
C PRO A 46 5.08 -2.85 -1.45
N LEU A 47 5.20 -1.53 -1.23
CA LEU A 47 6.35 -0.75 -1.66
C LEU A 47 7.48 -0.70 -0.61
N ARG A 48 7.29 -1.30 0.57
CA ARG A 48 8.37 -1.42 1.56
C ARG A 48 9.34 -2.53 1.17
N LYS A 49 10.62 -2.26 1.40
CA LYS A 49 11.74 -3.21 1.17
C LYS A 49 12.15 -3.98 2.42
N ASP A 50 11.49 -3.72 3.55
CA ASP A 50 11.79 -4.33 4.84
C ASP A 50 10.87 -5.52 5.13
N GLU A 51 10.81 -5.93 6.40
CA GLU A 51 10.06 -7.11 6.84
C GLU A 51 8.55 -7.03 6.61
N THR A 52 8.02 -5.81 6.53
CA THR A 52 6.61 -5.51 6.25
C THR A 52 6.32 -5.36 4.76
N GLY A 53 7.33 -5.55 3.90
CA GLY A 53 7.19 -5.56 2.45
C GLY A 53 6.46 -6.77 1.90
N ALA A 54 5.70 -6.60 0.81
CA ALA A 54 5.07 -7.72 0.11
C ALA A 54 6.06 -8.61 -0.67
N ALA A 55 7.37 -8.33 -0.63
CA ALA A 55 8.39 -9.14 -1.31
C ALA A 55 8.35 -10.64 -0.90
N LYS A 56 7.93 -10.91 0.35
CA LYS A 56 7.71 -12.28 0.85
C LYS A 56 6.51 -12.98 0.19
N MET A 57 5.54 -12.22 -0.32
CA MET A 57 4.35 -12.72 -1.02
C MET A 57 4.60 -13.00 -2.50
N VAL A 58 5.59 -12.34 -3.11
CA VAL A 58 5.87 -12.43 -4.57
C VAL A 58 6.83 -13.57 -4.92
N ASN A 59 7.50 -14.19 -3.94
CA ASN A 59 8.44 -15.30 -4.17
C ASN A 59 7.76 -16.67 -4.30
N LYS A 60 6.76 -16.80 -5.17
CA LYS A 60 6.32 -18.11 -5.67
C LYS A 60 7.00 -18.37 -7.02
N ARG A 61 8.25 -18.86 -6.99
CA ARG A 61 8.95 -19.42 -8.15
C ARG A 61 8.38 -20.78 -8.60
N GLU A 62 7.22 -21.18 -8.12
CA GLU A 62 6.58 -22.43 -8.51
C GLU A 62 5.30 -22.18 -9.30
N GLU A 63 5.12 -22.97 -10.35
CA GLU A 63 3.94 -23.11 -11.23
C GLU A 63 3.96 -22.42 -12.61
N VAL A 64 5.13 -22.23 -13.23
CA VAL A 64 5.19 -22.45 -14.70
C VAL A 64 5.76 -23.83 -14.91
N LYS A 65 4.88 -24.86 -14.84
CA LYS A 65 5.22 -26.18 -15.34
C LYS A 65 5.59 -26.02 -16.81
N LYS A 66 6.88 -26.23 -17.10
CA LYS A 66 7.40 -26.36 -18.46
C LYS A 66 6.61 -27.51 -19.10
N VAL A 67 5.73 -27.18 -20.04
CA VAL A 67 5.06 -28.17 -20.88
C VAL A 67 6.15 -28.68 -21.82
N GLU A 68 6.55 -29.94 -21.66
CA GLU A 68 7.34 -30.68 -22.66
C GLU A 68 6.50 -30.96 -23.90
#